data_AF-E7QWX3-F1
#
_entry.id   AF-E7QWX3-F1
#
_cell.length_a   1.000
_cell.length_b   1.000
_cell.length_c   1.000
_cell.angle_alpha   90.00
_cell.angle_beta   90.00
_cell.angle_gamma   90.00
#
_symmetry.space_group_name_H-M   'P 1'
#
loop_
_entity.id
_entity.type
_entity.pdbx_description
1 polymer ?
#
loop_
_entity_poly.entity_id
_entity_poly.type
_entity_poly.pdbx_seq_one_letter_code
_entity_poly.pdbx_strand_id
1 'polypeptide(L)' 'MPTCNHCDGEFTADDLVRHEYERVIVVHCPDCGCVLGQYNRHSGPPKTDRRR' A
#
# COMPACT_ATOMS: atom_id res chain seq x y z
N MET A 1 12.46 -5.99 -4.53
CA MET A 1 11.53 -6.15 -3.40
C MET A 1 11.50 -4.83 -2.65
N PRO A 2 10.34 -4.22 -2.42
CA PRO A 2 10.25 -3.00 -1.63
C PRO A 2 10.66 -3.27 -0.18
N THR A 3 11.67 -2.56 0.28
CA THR A 3 12.14 -2.60 1.67
C THR A 3 11.47 -1.48 2.44
N CYS A 4 10.96 -1.78 3.62
CA CYS A 4 10.41 -0.74 4.49
C CYS A 4 11.52 -0.02 5.25
N ASN A 5 11.63 1.29 5.08
CA ASN A 5 12.64 2.10 5.77
C ASN A 5 12.46 2.20 7.30
N HIS A 6 11.40 1.62 7.87
CA HIS A 6 11.13 1.68 9.31
C HIS A 6 11.35 0.35 10.03
N CYS A 7 10.92 -0.77 9.44
CA CYS A 7 11.15 -2.10 10.02
C CYS A 7 12.27 -2.88 9.33
N ASP A 8 12.90 -2.29 8.30
CA ASP A 8 13.91 -2.90 7.42
C ASP A 8 13.46 -4.24 6.80
N GLY A 9 12.16 -4.53 6.86
CA GLY A 9 11.57 -5.73 6.29
C GLY A 9 11.52 -5.65 4.77
N GLU A 10 11.94 -6.72 4.12
CA GLU A 10 11.76 -6.92 2.69
C GLU A 10 10.41 -7.59 2.45
N PHE A 11 9.51 -6.89 1.75
CA PHE A 11 8.19 -7.41 1.42
C PHE A 11 8.07 -7.60 -0.08
N THR A 12 7.32 -8.63 -0.49
CA THR A 12 6.95 -8.75 -1.91
C THR A 12 5.81 -7.78 -2.21
N ALA A 13 5.61 -7.46 -3.49
CA ALA A 13 4.52 -6.59 -3.90
C ALA A 13 3.14 -7.17 -3.51
N ASP A 14 2.99 -8.49 -3.37
CA ASP A 14 1.74 -9.13 -2.96
C ASP A 14 1.49 -9.05 -1.45
N ASP A 15 2.55 -9.00 -0.64
CA ASP A 15 2.46 -8.83 0.83
C ASP A 15 2.14 -7.39 1.25
N LEU A 16 2.28 -6.42 0.34
CA LEU A 16 2.03 -5.03 0.64
C LEU A 16 0.55 -4.71 0.76
N VAL A 17 0.20 -4.01 1.85
CA VAL A 17 -1.16 -3.56 2.10
C VAL A 17 -1.45 -2.34 1.25
N ARG A 18 -2.28 -2.50 0.22
CA ARG A 18 -2.74 -1.41 -0.65
C ARG A 18 -4.10 -0.93 -0.17
N HIS A 19 -4.19 0.35 0.14
CA HIS A 19 -5.42 1.01 0.52
C HIS A 19 -5.86 1.93 -0.61
N GLU A 20 -7.02 1.65 -1.18
CA GLU A 20 -7.52 2.38 -2.34
C GLU A 20 -8.62 3.36 -1.93
N TYR A 21 -8.33 4.64 -2.08
CA TYR A 21 -9.27 5.74 -1.97
C TYR A 21 -9.73 6.15 -3.39
N GLU A 22 -10.82 6.92 -3.48
CA GLU A 22 -11.50 7.28 -4.74
C GLU A 22 -10.56 7.74 -5.87
N ARG A 23 -9.43 8.37 -5.55
CA ARG A 23 -8.43 8.84 -6.52
C ARG A 23 -6.99 8.50 -6.16
N VAL A 24 -6.73 7.77 -5.08
CA VAL A 24 -5.36 7.51 -4.63
C VAL A 24 -5.24 6.12 -4.02
N ILE A 25 -4.18 5.42 -4.36
CA ILE A 25 -3.78 4.16 -3.74
C ILE A 25 -2.64 4.50 -2.78
N VAL A 26 -2.81 4.21 -1.51
CA VAL A 26 -1.77 4.35 -0.49
C VAL A 26 -1.27 2.95 -0.15
N VAL A 27 0.03 2.75 -0.24
CA VAL A 27 0.69 1.47 0.05
C VAL A 27 1.34 1.55 1.40
N HIS A 28 0.96 0.63 2.28
CA HIS A 28 1.45 0.50 3.64
C HIS A 28 2.26 -0.79 3.79
N CYS A 29 3.24 -0.74 4.69
CA CYS A 29 3.89 -1.94 5.20
C CYS A 29 2.92 -2.72 6.11
N PRO A 30 2.79 -4.06 5.95
CA PRO A 30 1.90 -4.88 6.78
C PRO A 30 2.30 -4.92 8.26
N ASP A 31 3.59 -4.90 8.57
CA ASP A 31 4.10 -5.05 9.94
C ASP A 31 4.10 -3.75 10.75
N CYS A 32 4.56 -2.65 10.17
CA CYS A 32 4.69 -1.37 10.90
C CYS A 32 3.63 -0.33 10.51
N GLY A 33 2.82 -0.59 9.47
CA GLY A 33 1.82 0.36 8.98
C GLY A 33 2.38 1.61 8.30
N CYS A 34 3.70 1.75 8.18
CA CYS A 34 4.33 2.89 7.52
C CYS A 34 3.93 2.98 6.05
N VAL A 35 3.71 4.21 5.58
CA VAL A 35 3.42 4.48 4.17
C VAL A 35 4.69 4.29 3.36
N LEU A 36 4.69 3.27 2.50
CA LEU A 36 5.76 2.97 1.56
C LEU A 36 5.66 3.81 0.29
N GLY A 37 4.44 4.18 -0.12
CA GLY A 37 4.23 5.00 -1.31
C GLY A 37 2.76 5.31 -1.55
N GLN A 38 2.51 6.30 -2.41
CA GLN A 38 1.17 6.67 -2.84
C GLN A 38 1.13 6.84 -4.36
N TYR A 39 0.06 6.34 -4.98
CA TYR A 39 -0.17 6.41 -6.42
C TYR A 39 -1.52 7.10 -6.67
N ASN A 40 -1.52 8.21 -7.40
CA ASN A 40 -2.77 8.84 -7.80
C ASN A 40 -3.39 8.02 -8.95
N ARG A 41 -4.60 7.51 -8.74
CA ARG A 41 -5.41 6.89 -9.79
C ARG A 41 -6.00 8.00 -10.65
N HIS A 42 -5.39 8.22 -11.82
CA HIS A 42 -6.01 9.01 -12.88
C HIS A 42 -6.97 8.19 -13.76
N SER A 43 -7.14 6.88 -13.52
CA SER A 43 -8.06 6.05 -14.29
C SER A 43 -8.37 4.71 -13.59
N GLY A 44 -9.63 4.49 -13.19
CA GLY A 44 -10.18 3.15 -12.94
C GLY A 44 -10.83 2.91 -11.57
N PRO A 45 -11.92 2.10 -11.50
CA PRO A 45 -12.75 1.88 -10.31
C PRO A 45 -12.04 1.06 -9.21
N PRO A 46 -12.31 1.33 -7.91
CA PRO A 46 -11.58 0.76 -6.77
C PRO A 46 -11.75 -0.77 -6.69
N LYS A 47 -10.65 -1.47 -6.40
CA LYS A 47 -10.55 -2.91 -6.20
C LYS A 47 -9.62 -3.16 -5.00
N THR A 48 -10.05 -2.82 -3.79
CA THR A 48 -9.76 -3.52 -2.52
C THR A 48 -10.17 -2.59 -1.38
N ASP A 49 -11.27 -2.92 -0.70
CA ASP A 49 -11.63 -2.34 0.59
C ASP A 49 -11.69 -3.47 1.62
N ARG A 50 -10.75 -3.44 2.57
CA ARG A 50 -10.86 -4.12 3.86
C ARG A 50 -10.22 -3.20 4.90
N ARG A 51 -11.02 -2.27 5.42
CA ARG A 51 -10.81 -1.80 6.79
C ARG A 51 -11.95 -2.32 7.66
N ARG A 52 -11.53 -2.99 8.73
CA ARG A 52 -12.35 -3.59 9.78
C ARG A 52 -13.00 -2.52 10.65
#